data_AF-A0A8H7V9S1-F1
#
_entry.id   AF-A0A8H7V9S1-F1
#
_cell.length_a   1.000
_cell.length_b   1.000
_cell.length_c   1.000
_cell.angle_alpha   90.00
_cell.angle_beta   90.00
_cell.angle_gamma   90.00
#
_symmetry.space_group_name_H-M   'P 1'
#
loop_
_entity.id
_entity.type
_entity.pdbx_description
1 polymer ?
#
loop_
_entity_poly.entity_id
_entity_poly.type
_entity_poly.pdbx_seq_one_letter_code
_entity_poly.pdbx_strand_id
1 'polypeptide(L)'
;MFQRFQNKDEPLLAFAKSGEWFGVKVLKTDNSPTTAWKYSSFYNEFQKAIVAVDGIKTTKVTHIGRGSGARMADLAGVRQEIIRRQGPWNNSSMNGAYLTGLPRDTNYENVGWFSFNPGTFLFAILEPPVELPQKVW
;
A
#
# COMPACT_ATOMS: atom_id res chain seq x y z
N MET A 1 12.08 3.70 0.09
CA MET A 1 13.08 3.10 -0.81
C MET A 1 14.25 4.04 -1.01
N PHE A 2 14.05 5.25 -1.56
CA PHE A 2 15.10 6.29 -1.68
C PHE A 2 15.93 6.49 -0.41
N GLN A 3 15.29 6.72 0.74
CA GLN A 3 16.01 6.90 2.02
C GLN A 3 16.90 5.71 2.42
N ARG A 4 16.56 4.49 2.00
CA ARG A 4 17.29 3.28 2.38
C ARG A 4 18.48 3.03 1.49
N PHE A 5 18.28 3.04 0.18
CA PHE A 5 19.32 2.67 -0.78
C PHE A 5 20.19 3.88 -1.17
N GLN A 6 19.60 5.06 -1.31
CA GLN A 6 20.35 6.27 -1.69
C GLN A 6 21.00 6.96 -0.48
N ASN A 7 20.21 7.24 0.56
CA ASN A 7 20.67 8.12 1.64
C ASN A 7 21.35 7.38 2.80
N LYS A 8 21.05 6.09 2.98
CA LYS A 8 21.67 5.23 4.00
C LYS A 8 22.70 4.26 3.39
N ASP A 9 22.99 4.41 2.09
CA ASP A 9 23.94 3.58 1.33
C ASP A 9 23.73 2.05 1.52
N GLU A 10 22.49 1.61 1.70
CA GLU A 10 22.19 0.17 1.70
C GLU A 10 22.43 -0.40 0.29
N PRO A 11 23.06 -1.58 0.16
CA PRO A 11 23.28 -2.18 -1.14
C PRO A 11 21.94 -2.42 -1.85
N LEU A 12 21.91 -2.10 -3.15
CA LEU A 12 20.75 -2.38 -3.99
C LEU A 12 20.43 -3.88 -3.99
N LEU A 13 19.14 -4.18 -4.12
CA LEU A 13 18.67 -5.56 -4.21
C LEU A 13 19.12 -6.18 -5.52
N ALA A 14 19.72 -7.36 -5.43
CA ALA A 14 19.95 -8.19 -6.60
C ALA A 14 18.60 -8.82 -7.01
N PHE A 15 18.12 -8.47 -8.19
CA PHE A 15 16.85 -8.97 -8.73
C PHE A 15 17.02 -10.23 -9.59
N ALA A 16 18.26 -10.73 -9.74
CA ALA A 16 18.59 -11.86 -10.61
C ALA A 16 17.93 -13.16 -10.14
N LYS A 17 17.85 -13.39 -8.82
CA LYS A 17 17.22 -14.59 -8.24
C LYS A 17 16.25 -14.19 -7.13
N SER A 18 15.10 -14.86 -7.07
CA SER A 18 14.09 -14.61 -6.04
C SER A 18 14.65 -14.75 -4.61
N GLY A 19 15.55 -15.72 -4.38
CA GLY A 19 16.16 -15.93 -3.07
C GLY A 19 16.98 -14.73 -2.54
N GLU A 20 17.47 -13.85 -3.42
CA GLU A 20 18.31 -12.71 -3.05
C GLU A 20 17.49 -11.53 -2.53
N TRP A 21 16.26 -11.33 -3.03
CA TRP A 21 15.43 -10.18 -2.66
C TRP A 21 14.17 -10.56 -1.85
N PHE A 22 13.66 -11.79 -1.97
CA PHE A 22 12.40 -12.19 -1.34
C PHE A 22 12.44 -12.11 0.20
N GLY A 23 13.60 -12.37 0.80
CA GLY A 23 13.81 -12.26 2.24
C GLY A 23 13.81 -10.82 2.75
N VAL A 24 14.10 -9.84 1.87
CA VAL A 24 14.28 -8.45 2.27
C VAL A 24 12.93 -7.80 2.56
N LYS A 25 12.80 -7.20 3.75
CA LYS A 25 11.57 -6.53 4.17
C LYS A 25 11.57 -5.09 3.69
N VAL A 26 10.41 -4.62 3.21
CA VAL A 26 10.21 -3.21 2.80
C VAL A 26 10.36 -2.27 4.00
N LEU A 27 9.78 -2.66 5.14
CA LEU A 27 9.99 -2.02 6.44
C LEU A 27 10.85 -2.96 7.29
N LYS A 28 12.11 -2.59 7.48
CA LYS A 28 13.10 -3.36 8.23
C LYS A 28 13.48 -2.68 9.54
N THR A 29 14.06 -3.44 10.46
CA THR A 29 14.81 -2.85 11.57
C THR A 29 16.20 -2.41 11.09
N ASP A 30 16.83 -1.47 11.80
CA ASP A 30 18.14 -0.96 11.37
C ASP A 30 19.22 -2.06 11.34
N ASN A 31 19.09 -3.09 12.18
CA ASN A 31 20.09 -4.14 12.35
C ASN A 31 20.17 -5.15 11.20
N SER A 32 19.10 -5.36 10.41
CA SER A 32 19.11 -6.36 9.33
C SER A 32 18.02 -6.11 8.29
N PRO A 33 18.30 -6.28 6.98
CA PRO A 33 17.31 -6.16 5.92
C PRO A 33 16.25 -7.26 5.90
N THR A 34 16.51 -8.40 6.54
CA THR A 34 15.58 -9.54 6.57
C THR A 34 14.67 -9.53 7.80
N THR A 35 15.01 -8.72 8.80
CA THR A 35 14.27 -8.65 10.06
C THR A 35 13.12 -7.64 9.95
N ALA A 36 11.91 -8.16 10.02
CA ALA A 36 10.70 -7.34 10.06
C ALA A 36 10.62 -6.53 11.37
N TRP A 37 9.89 -5.42 11.33
CA TRP A 37 9.53 -4.70 12.54
C TRP A 37 8.79 -5.59 13.54
N LYS A 38 9.17 -5.47 14.81
CA LYS A 38 8.39 -6.07 15.90
C LYS A 38 7.03 -5.39 15.97
N TYR A 39 5.99 -6.17 16.23
CA TYR A 39 4.64 -5.66 16.37
C TYR A 39 4.52 -4.59 17.45
N SER A 40 5.21 -4.75 18.59
CA SER A 40 5.21 -3.77 19.68
C SER A 40 5.82 -2.43 19.27
N SER A 41 6.93 -2.45 18.52
CA SER A 41 7.56 -1.23 17.98
C SER A 41 6.61 -0.53 17.02
N PHE A 42 6.00 -1.27 16.09
CA PHE A 42 4.99 -0.71 15.19
C PHE A 42 3.82 -0.08 15.94
N TYR A 43 3.25 -0.80 16.92
CA TYR A 43 2.13 -0.33 17.72
C TYR A 43 2.46 0.98 18.46
N ASN A 44 3.61 1.04 19.13
CA ASN A 44 4.01 2.22 19.90
C ASN A 44 4.22 3.44 19.01
N GLU A 45 4.91 3.28 17.87
CA GLU A 45 5.13 4.39 16.93
C GLU A 45 3.83 4.83 16.27
N PHE A 46 2.96 3.89 15.91
CA PHE A 46 1.66 4.20 15.32
C PHE A 46 0.73 4.92 16.31
N GLN A 47 0.75 4.53 17.59
CA GLN A 47 0.01 5.22 18.64
C GLN A 47 0.51 6.67 18.84
N LYS A 48 1.83 6.89 18.85
CA LYS A 48 2.41 8.25 18.91
C LYS A 48 1.96 9.10 17.73
N ALA A 49 2.01 8.55 16.52
CA ALA A 49 1.59 9.23 15.31
C ALA A 49 0.11 9.63 15.37
N ILE A 50 -0.78 8.76 15.84
CA ILE A 50 -2.21 9.07 15.99
C ILE A 50 -2.44 10.17 17.02
N VAL A 51 -1.78 10.12 18.18
CA VAL A 51 -1.91 11.14 19.23
C VAL A 51 -1.40 12.51 18.77
N ALA A 52 -0.41 12.54 17.87
CA ALA A 52 0.12 13.77 17.30
C ALA A 52 -0.84 14.44 16.30
N VAL A 53 -1.83 13.71 15.77
CA VAL A 53 -2.82 14.26 14.83
C VAL A 53 -4.04 14.75 15.62
N ASP A 54 -4.34 16.04 15.51
CA ASP A 54 -5.53 16.60 16.14
C ASP A 54 -6.81 16.06 15.50
N GLY A 55 -7.84 15.84 16.32
CA GLY A 55 -9.16 15.37 15.87
C GLY A 55 -9.32 13.85 15.68
N ILE A 56 -8.26 13.03 15.78
CA ILE A 56 -8.37 11.57 15.68
C ILE A 56 -8.43 10.92 17.07
N LYS A 57 -9.57 10.29 17.41
CA LYS A 57 -9.76 9.54 18.66
C LYS A 57 -10.05 8.07 18.35
N THR A 58 -9.21 7.15 18.82
CA THR A 58 -9.42 5.70 18.66
C THR A 58 -8.97 4.95 19.92
N THR A 59 -9.73 3.91 20.28
CA THR A 59 -9.37 2.96 21.34
C THR A 59 -8.66 1.72 20.79
N LYS A 60 -8.73 1.51 19.47
CA LYS A 60 -8.17 0.34 18.76
C LYS A 60 -7.30 0.82 17.60
N VAL A 61 -6.14 1.35 17.96
CA VAL A 61 -5.12 1.93 17.07
C VAL A 61 -4.85 1.04 15.84
N THR A 62 -4.63 -0.26 16.03
CA THR A 62 -4.30 -1.21 14.94
C THR A 62 -5.48 -1.60 14.06
N HIS A 63 -6.71 -1.26 14.44
CA HIS A 63 -7.92 -1.54 13.67
C HIS A 63 -8.49 -0.31 12.97
N ILE A 64 -7.85 0.86 13.06
CA ILE A 64 -8.37 2.11 12.51
C ILE A 64 -8.68 2.02 11.00
N GLY A 65 -7.86 1.30 10.23
CA GLY A 65 -8.05 1.08 8.80
C GLY A 65 -8.79 -0.22 8.45
N ARG A 66 -9.23 -1.02 9.43
CA ARG A 66 -9.89 -2.29 9.13
C ARG A 66 -11.29 -2.01 8.57
N GLY A 67 -11.53 -2.45 7.33
CA GLY A 67 -12.81 -2.25 6.65
C GLY A 67 -13.03 -0.84 6.12
N SER A 68 -12.09 0.10 6.32
CA SER A 68 -12.20 1.44 5.74
C SER A 68 -12.30 1.37 4.22
N GLY A 69 -11.55 0.47 3.59
CA GLY A 69 -11.57 0.34 2.14
C GLY A 69 -12.88 -0.14 1.54
N ALA A 70 -13.55 -1.10 2.20
CA ALA A 70 -14.87 -1.55 1.79
C ALA A 70 -15.92 -0.45 2.02
N ARG A 71 -15.82 0.30 3.12
CA ARG A 71 -16.71 1.42 3.41
C ARG A 71 -16.53 2.58 2.42
N MET A 72 -15.28 2.91 2.05
CA MET A 72 -15.00 3.93 1.05
C MET A 72 -15.57 3.54 -0.32
N ALA A 73 -15.40 2.28 -0.73
CA ALA A 73 -15.97 1.78 -1.97
C ALA A 73 -17.52 1.80 -1.96
N ASP A 74 -18.16 1.45 -0.84
CA ASP A 74 -19.61 1.52 -0.68
C ASP A 74 -20.12 2.97 -0.74
N LEU A 75 -19.44 3.90 -0.05
CA LEU A 75 -19.73 5.33 -0.11
C LEU A 75 -19.56 5.92 -1.51
N ALA A 76 -18.60 5.40 -2.28
CA ALA A 76 -18.40 5.77 -3.68
C ALA A 76 -19.40 5.11 -4.64
N GLY A 77 -20.32 4.27 -4.15
CA GLY A 77 -21.35 3.62 -4.96
C GLY A 77 -20.85 2.41 -5.76
N VAL A 78 -19.71 1.83 -5.38
CA VAL A 78 -19.22 0.61 -6.03
C VAL A 78 -20.19 -0.54 -5.75
N ARG A 79 -20.50 -1.30 -6.80
CA ARG A 79 -21.39 -2.46 -6.73
C ARG A 79 -20.94 -3.46 -5.66
N GLN A 80 -21.86 -3.92 -4.83
CA GLN A 80 -21.56 -4.79 -3.68
C GLN A 80 -20.86 -6.10 -4.09
N GLU A 81 -21.19 -6.67 -5.24
CA GLU A 81 -20.54 -7.85 -5.81
C GLU A 81 -19.06 -7.62 -6.14
N ILE A 82 -18.66 -6.38 -6.47
CA ILE A 82 -17.27 -6.00 -6.70
C ILE A 82 -16.56 -5.81 -5.36
N ILE A 83 -17.21 -5.18 -4.38
CA ILE A 83 -16.69 -5.03 -3.01
C ILE A 83 -16.49 -6.41 -2.36
N ARG A 84 -17.42 -7.35 -2.54
CA ARG A 84 -17.32 -8.73 -2.01
C ARG A 84 -16.13 -9.51 -2.58
N ARG A 85 -15.68 -9.17 -3.79
CA ARG A 85 -14.46 -9.71 -4.40
C ARG A 85 -13.18 -9.06 -3.89
N GLN A 86 -13.29 -7.94 -3.15
CA GLN A 86 -12.15 -7.23 -2.60
C GLN A 86 -11.64 -7.92 -1.32
N GLY A 87 -10.68 -8.82 -1.51
CA GLY A 87 -10.04 -9.57 -0.44
C GLY A 87 -10.66 -10.94 -0.18
N PRO A 88 -10.07 -11.72 0.75
CA PRO A 88 -10.37 -13.15 0.89
C PRO A 88 -11.67 -13.46 1.68
N TRP A 89 -12.51 -12.47 1.97
CA TRP A 89 -13.66 -12.62 2.88
C TRP A 89 -14.85 -13.40 2.29
N ASN A 90 -14.98 -13.44 0.96
CA ASN A 90 -16.05 -14.15 0.25
C ASN A 90 -15.51 -14.83 -1.01
N ASN A 91 -14.43 -15.59 -0.86
CA ASN A 91 -13.76 -16.23 -1.98
C ASN A 91 -14.48 -17.53 -2.34
N SER A 92 -15.48 -17.46 -3.21
CA SER A 92 -15.98 -18.65 -3.91
C SER A 92 -14.83 -19.29 -4.70
N SER A 93 -14.87 -20.61 -4.91
CA SER A 93 -13.82 -21.32 -5.66
C SER A 93 -13.56 -20.69 -7.03
N MET A 94 -14.59 -20.11 -7.65
CA MET A 94 -14.49 -19.39 -8.92
C MET A 94 -13.68 -18.09 -8.81
N ASN A 95 -13.93 -17.28 -7.78
CA ASN A 95 -13.20 -16.03 -7.57
C ASN A 95 -11.72 -16.29 -7.24
N GLY A 96 -11.44 -17.33 -6.46
CA GLY A 96 -10.08 -17.64 -6.01
C GLY A 96 -9.20 -18.30 -7.06
N ALA A 97 -9.79 -19.13 -7.94
CA ALA A 97 -9.04 -19.90 -8.94
C ALA A 97 -8.95 -19.21 -10.31
N TYR A 98 -9.97 -18.44 -10.72
CA TYR A 98 -10.07 -17.94 -12.09
C TYR A 98 -10.07 -16.41 -12.21
N LEU A 99 -10.38 -15.69 -11.13
CA LEU A 99 -10.40 -14.22 -11.12
C LEU A 99 -9.24 -13.69 -10.27
N THR A 100 -8.02 -13.88 -10.77
CA THR A 100 -6.77 -13.49 -10.09
C THR A 100 -6.53 -11.98 -10.04
N GLY A 101 -7.26 -11.20 -10.86
CA GLY A 101 -7.19 -9.75 -10.87
C GLY A 101 -7.96 -9.12 -9.71
N LEU A 102 -7.32 -8.18 -9.02
CA LEU A 102 -8.02 -7.32 -8.06
C LEU A 102 -9.09 -6.50 -8.80
N PRO A 103 -10.29 -6.32 -8.22
CA PRO A 103 -11.33 -5.54 -8.88
C PRO A 103 -10.88 -4.08 -9.08
N ARG A 104 -11.04 -3.60 -10.31
CA ARG A 104 -10.56 -2.28 -10.72
C ARG A 104 -11.24 -1.18 -9.90
N ASP A 105 -12.56 -1.11 -9.95
CA ASP A 105 -13.34 -0.01 -9.39
C ASP A 105 -13.06 0.19 -7.91
N THR A 106 -13.00 -0.89 -7.13
CA THR A 106 -12.66 -0.79 -5.71
C THR A 106 -11.23 -0.31 -5.48
N ASN A 107 -10.25 -0.73 -6.28
CA ASN A 107 -8.88 -0.23 -6.16
C ASN A 107 -8.78 1.28 -6.46
N TYR A 108 -9.51 1.79 -7.44
CA TYR A 108 -9.50 3.23 -7.74
C TYR A 108 -10.02 4.04 -6.55
N GLU A 109 -11.17 3.64 -5.98
CA GLU A 109 -11.74 4.33 -4.81
C GLU A 109 -10.83 4.26 -3.58
N ASN A 110 -10.17 3.12 -3.37
CA ASN A 110 -9.30 2.91 -2.22
C ASN A 110 -8.02 3.74 -2.21
N VAL A 111 -7.53 4.13 -3.39
CA VAL A 111 -6.34 4.99 -3.50
C VAL A 111 -6.75 6.47 -3.56
N GLY A 112 -8.05 6.77 -3.42
CA GLY A 112 -8.57 8.14 -3.48
C GLY A 112 -8.55 8.71 -4.90
N TRP A 113 -8.53 7.86 -5.93
CA TRP A 113 -8.75 8.29 -7.30
C TRP A 113 -10.23 8.52 -7.54
N PHE A 114 -10.68 9.74 -7.27
CA PHE A 114 -12.01 10.20 -7.68
C PHE A 114 -12.02 10.39 -9.19
N SER A 115 -12.34 9.32 -9.92
CA SER A 115 -12.59 9.44 -11.35
C SER A 115 -14.03 9.88 -11.53
N PHE A 116 -14.25 11.17 -11.80
CA PHE A 116 -15.58 11.69 -12.15
C PHE A 116 -16.17 10.99 -13.39
N ASN A 117 -15.32 10.35 -14.21
CA ASN A 117 -15.71 9.58 -15.39
C ASN A 117 -14.79 8.37 -15.58
N PRO A 118 -15.32 7.12 -15.61
CA PRO A 118 -14.55 5.92 -15.92
C PRO A 118 -13.72 6.09 -17.20
N GLY A 119 -12.40 5.88 -17.11
CA GLY A 119 -11.48 6.03 -18.24
C GLY A 119 -10.75 7.37 -18.33
N THR A 120 -10.91 8.26 -17.36
CA THR A 120 -10.07 9.46 -17.22
C THR A 120 -8.74 9.13 -16.52
N PHE A 121 -7.64 9.59 -17.10
CA PHE A 121 -6.29 9.43 -16.55
C PHE A 121 -5.73 10.83 -16.25
N LEU A 122 -5.27 11.05 -15.01
CA LEU A 122 -4.51 12.25 -14.68
C LEU A 122 -3.06 12.03 -15.13
N PHE A 123 -2.65 12.75 -16.16
CA PHE A 123 -1.26 12.80 -16.57
C PHE A 123 -0.55 13.93 -15.84
N ALA A 124 0.75 13.74 -15.58
CA ALA A 124 1.58 14.84 -15.12
C ALA A 124 1.57 15.94 -16.20
N ILE A 125 1.35 17.19 -15.79
CA ILE A 125 1.36 18.34 -16.70
C ILE A 125 2.79 18.63 -17.19
N LEU A 126 3.79 18.26 -16.39
CA LEU A 126 5.21 18.46 -16.69
C LEU A 126 5.94 17.12 -16.60
N GLU A 127 6.62 16.75 -17.68
CA GLU A 127 7.54 15.62 -17.67
C GLU A 127 8.85 16.04 -16.98
N PRO A 128 9.41 15.21 -16.09
CA PRO A 128 10.67 15.53 -15.45
C PRO A 128 11.79 15.56 -16.51
N PRO A 129 12.74 16.52 -16.44
CA PRO A 129 13.91 16.53 -17.30
C PRO A 129 14.64 15.18 -17.28
N VAL A 130 15.08 14.70 -18.45
CA VAL A 130 15.70 13.38 -18.66
C VAL A 130 16.93 13.15 -17.78
N GLU A 131 17.60 14.22 -17.37
CA GLU A 131 18.78 14.18 -16.50
C GLU A 131 18.45 13.80 -15.04
N LEU A 132 17.24 14.08 -14.56
CA LEU A 132 16.90 13.87 -13.14
C LEU A 132 16.74 12.41 -12.77
N PRO A 133 16.05 11.55 -13.55
CA PRO A 133 15.96 10.12 -13.28
C PRO A 133 17.32 9.42 -13.25
N GLN A 134 18.34 9.95 -13.93
CA GLN A 134 19.69 9.36 -13.93
C GLN A 134 20.48 9.69 -12.65
N LYS A 135 20.08 10.72 -11.90
CA LYS A 135 20.75 11.15 -10.66
C LYS A 135 20.24 10.39 -9.43
N VAL A 136 19.10 9.73 -9.55
CA VAL A 136 18.48 8.91 -8.50
C VAL A 136 18.55 7.46 -8.95
N TRP A 137 18.79 6.55 -8.01
CA TRP A 137 19.00 5.15 -8.29
C TRP A 137 17.69 4.38 -8.47
#